data_AF-A0A7K3S895-F1
#
_entry.id   AF-A0A7K3S895-F1
#
_cell.length_a   1.000
_cell.length_b   1.000
_cell.length_c   1.000
_cell.angle_alpha   90.00
_cell.angle_beta   90.00
_cell.angle_gamma   90.00
#
_symmetry.space_group_name_H-M   'P 1'
#
loop_
_entity.id
_entity.type
_entity.pdbx_description
1 polymer ?
#
loop_
_entity_poly.entity_id
_entity_poly.type
_entity_poly.pdbx_seq_one_letter_code
_entity_poly.pdbx_strand_id
1 'polypeptide(L)'
;MPAAPEPEADGHPESGLAADPSALHELPPDPTVAADARPVVGHLGDRPPTYDAEPAALPSATSENLEGLVPDTVSDGARYGTYTLRAASVRGDSARFRGKPRRDGLLTARFGAAESALVLVAVAGGRRDGEAAHLA
;
A
#
# COMPACT_ATOMS: atom_id res chain seq x y z
N MET A 1 -52.21 44.06 -50.63
CA MET A 1 -52.39 43.99 -49.16
C MET A 1 -51.75 42.70 -48.69
N PRO A 2 -50.85 42.71 -47.68
CA PRO A 2 -50.09 43.88 -47.19
C PRO A 2 -49.06 44.27 -48.30
N ALA A 3 -47.75 44.49 -48.16
CA ALA A 3 -46.81 44.55 -47.01
C ALA A 3 -45.51 45.28 -47.43
N ALA A 4 -44.78 45.75 -46.42
CA ALA A 4 -43.32 45.84 -46.39
C ALA A 4 -42.86 45.56 -44.94
N PRO A 5 -41.64 45.07 -44.73
CA PRO A 5 -40.88 45.43 -43.54
C PRO A 5 -39.49 46.02 -43.88
N GLU A 6 -39.05 46.93 -43.02
CA GLU A 6 -37.71 47.52 -42.98
C GLU A 6 -36.83 46.79 -41.93
N PRO A 7 -35.53 47.13 -41.74
CA PRO A 7 -34.56 46.19 -41.16
C PRO A 7 -34.43 46.25 -39.63
N GLU A 8 -33.92 45.14 -39.07
CA GLU A 8 -33.33 45.04 -37.73
C GLU A 8 -31.86 44.59 -37.92
N ALA A 9 -30.80 45.17 -37.33
CA ALA A 9 -30.53 45.93 -36.09
C ALA A 9 -29.76 45.07 -35.06
N ASP A 10 -28.85 45.73 -34.31
CA ASP A 10 -27.79 45.09 -33.51
C ASP A 10 -28.27 44.39 -32.22
N GLY A 11 -27.52 43.37 -31.77
CA GLY A 11 -27.75 42.70 -30.49
C GLY A 11 -26.60 41.80 -30.02
N HIS A 12 -25.71 42.33 -29.18
CA HIS A 12 -24.81 41.55 -28.31
C HIS A 12 -25.58 41.08 -27.04
N PRO A 13 -25.02 40.19 -26.17
CA PRO A 13 -23.90 39.25 -26.36
C PRO A 13 -24.30 37.78 -26.09
N GLU A 14 -23.53 36.80 -26.56
CA GLU A 14 -23.57 35.47 -25.93
C GLU A 14 -22.88 35.54 -24.56
N SER A 15 -23.71 35.42 -23.52
CA SER A 15 -23.34 35.34 -22.11
C SER A 15 -22.08 34.50 -21.89
N GLY A 16 -21.07 35.07 -21.24
CA GLY A 16 -19.88 34.32 -20.86
C GLY A 16 -20.25 33.07 -20.07
N LEU A 17 -19.73 31.91 -20.47
CA LEU A 17 -19.96 30.68 -19.74
C LEU A 17 -19.39 30.84 -18.33
N ALA A 18 -20.28 30.89 -17.34
CA ALA A 18 -19.89 30.69 -15.96
C ALA A 18 -19.19 29.33 -15.86
N ALA A 19 -17.98 29.30 -15.28
CA ALA A 19 -17.24 28.07 -15.11
C ALA A 19 -18.12 27.05 -14.36
N ASP A 20 -18.31 25.88 -14.95
CA ASP A 20 -19.18 24.85 -14.40
C ASP A 20 -18.71 24.49 -12.98
N PRO A 21 -19.53 24.71 -11.93
CA PRO A 21 -19.15 24.38 -10.56
C PRO A 21 -18.84 22.88 -10.39
N SER A 22 -19.33 22.02 -11.28
CA SER A 22 -19.00 20.59 -11.34
C SER A 22 -17.52 20.34 -11.61
N ALA A 23 -16.78 21.27 -12.21
CA ALA A 23 -15.32 21.17 -12.37
C ALA A 23 -14.56 21.26 -11.03
N LEU A 24 -15.19 21.79 -9.97
CA LEU A 24 -14.69 21.72 -8.58
C LEU A 24 -15.09 20.41 -7.87
N HIS A 25 -15.79 19.51 -8.57
CA HIS A 25 -16.23 18.21 -8.10
C HIS A 25 -15.72 17.05 -8.98
N GLU A 26 -14.86 17.33 -9.96
CA GLU A 26 -14.03 16.30 -10.58
C GLU A 26 -13.15 15.67 -9.48
N LEU A 27 -13.36 14.38 -9.19
CA LEU A 27 -12.52 13.68 -8.23
C LEU A 27 -11.07 13.69 -8.75
N PRO A 28 -10.07 13.93 -7.89
CA PRO A 28 -8.68 13.78 -8.29
C PRO A 28 -8.47 12.34 -8.82
N PRO A 29 -7.72 12.16 -9.91
CA PRO A 29 -7.63 10.89 -10.62
C PRO A 29 -7.20 9.78 -9.66
N ASP A 30 -7.94 8.67 -9.68
CA ASP A 30 -7.77 7.59 -8.70
C ASP A 30 -6.33 7.05 -8.76
N PRO A 31 -5.55 7.15 -7.67
CA PRO A 31 -4.14 6.76 -7.66
C PRO A 31 -3.92 5.25 -7.90
N THR A 32 -4.97 4.43 -7.86
CA THR A 32 -4.90 3.01 -8.27
C THR A 32 -4.66 2.85 -9.77
N VAL A 33 -5.09 3.80 -10.61
CA VAL A 33 -4.96 3.73 -12.08
C VAL A 33 -3.54 4.08 -12.54
N ALA A 34 -2.82 4.92 -11.78
CA ALA A 34 -1.45 5.33 -12.07
C ALA A 34 -0.37 4.46 -11.40
N ALA A 35 -0.77 3.39 -10.71
CA ALA A 35 0.17 2.41 -10.16
C ALA A 35 0.62 1.44 -11.26
N ASP A 36 1.77 1.74 -11.89
CA ASP A 36 2.44 0.85 -12.85
C ASP A 36 2.40 -0.61 -12.35
N ALA A 37 1.80 -1.49 -13.16
CA ALA A 37 1.52 -2.86 -12.75
C ALA A 37 2.82 -3.59 -12.41
N ARG A 38 3.06 -3.76 -11.09
CA ARG A 38 4.33 -4.28 -10.56
C ARG A 38 4.71 -5.57 -11.29
N PRO A 39 5.93 -5.67 -11.86
CA PRO A 39 6.34 -6.86 -12.60
C PRO A 39 6.23 -8.11 -11.72
N VAL A 40 5.47 -9.09 -12.20
CA VAL A 40 5.16 -10.32 -11.46
C VAL A 40 6.37 -11.24 -11.49
N VAL A 41 7.17 -11.21 -10.41
CA VAL A 41 8.30 -12.11 -10.22
C VAL A 41 7.78 -13.51 -9.86
N GLY A 42 7.79 -14.42 -10.83
CA GLY A 42 7.22 -15.77 -10.64
C GLY A 42 7.99 -16.65 -9.63
N HIS A 43 9.31 -16.50 -9.54
CA HIS A 43 10.14 -17.08 -8.48
C HIS A 43 11.52 -16.41 -8.43
N LEU A 44 12.33 -16.75 -7.42
CA LEU A 44 13.72 -16.29 -7.26
C LEU A 44 14.69 -17.46 -7.49
N GLY A 45 15.66 -17.26 -8.38
CA GLY A 45 16.64 -18.28 -8.80
C GLY A 45 16.27 -18.97 -10.11
N ASP A 46 17.11 -19.91 -10.55
CA ASP A 46 17.08 -20.45 -11.93
C ASP A 46 16.00 -21.52 -12.19
N ARG A 47 15.25 -21.94 -11.16
CA ARG A 47 14.27 -23.02 -11.24
C ARG A 47 13.06 -22.75 -10.33
N PRO A 48 11.84 -23.18 -10.73
CA PRO A 48 10.66 -23.06 -9.89
C PRO A 48 10.82 -23.70 -8.50
N PRO A 49 10.12 -23.18 -7.47
CA PRO A 49 10.09 -23.78 -6.15
C PRO A 49 9.52 -25.21 -6.17
N THR A 50 9.92 -26.03 -5.21
CA THR A 50 9.39 -27.40 -5.03
C THR A 50 8.16 -27.41 -4.11
N TYR A 51 7.42 -26.31 -4.06
CA TYR A 51 6.29 -26.05 -3.17
C TYR A 51 5.44 -24.92 -3.74
N ASP A 52 4.14 -24.98 -3.52
CA ASP A 52 3.21 -23.93 -3.96
C ASP A 52 3.32 -22.67 -3.08
N ALA A 53 2.85 -21.54 -3.59
CA ALA A 53 2.86 -20.25 -2.88
C ALA A 53 1.70 -20.08 -1.87
N GLU A 54 0.88 -21.12 -1.68
CA GLU A 54 -0.32 -21.08 -0.84
C GLU A 54 0.00 -21.13 0.67
N PRO A 55 -0.93 -20.68 1.55
CA PRO A 55 -0.80 -20.82 3.00
C PRO A 55 -0.73 -22.28 3.45
N ALA A 56 0.49 -22.78 3.64
CA ALA A 56 0.77 -24.17 4.01
C ALA A 56 0.73 -24.41 5.54
N ALA A 57 1.86 -24.73 6.18
CA ALA A 57 1.89 -25.21 7.56
C ALA A 57 1.96 -24.07 8.60
N LEU A 58 1.24 -24.25 9.70
CA LEU A 58 1.43 -23.48 10.94
C LEU A 58 2.79 -23.84 11.59
N PRO A 59 3.38 -22.94 12.39
CA PRO A 59 4.52 -23.29 13.25
C PRO A 59 4.15 -24.37 14.26
N SER A 60 5.09 -25.28 14.56
CA SER A 60 4.93 -26.23 15.66
C SER A 60 4.99 -25.52 17.01
N ALA A 61 4.07 -25.85 17.91
CA ALA A 61 3.89 -25.20 19.20
C ALA A 61 3.77 -26.22 20.35
N THR A 62 4.22 -25.82 21.53
CA THR A 62 4.00 -26.50 22.82
C THR A 62 3.58 -25.47 23.86
N SER A 63 3.10 -25.91 25.03
CA SER A 63 2.67 -25.01 26.11
C SER A 63 3.77 -24.05 26.60
N GLU A 64 5.03 -24.44 26.43
CA GLU A 64 6.22 -23.75 26.94
C GLU A 64 6.81 -22.76 25.94
N ASN A 65 6.42 -22.82 24.66
CA ASN A 65 7.02 -22.01 23.59
C ASN A 65 6.06 -20.98 22.96
N LEU A 66 4.86 -20.81 23.52
CA LEU A 66 3.81 -19.92 23.01
C LEU A 66 4.27 -18.46 22.87
N GLU A 67 5.14 -17.99 23.76
CA GLU A 67 5.75 -16.65 23.70
C GLU A 67 6.70 -16.44 22.52
N GLY A 68 7.23 -17.52 21.93
CA GLY A 68 8.04 -17.50 20.71
C GLY A 68 7.23 -17.55 19.41
N LEU A 69 5.89 -17.64 19.49
CA LEU A 69 5.02 -17.74 18.31
C LEU A 69 4.76 -16.37 17.68
N VAL A 70 5.38 -16.16 16.52
CA VAL A 70 5.27 -14.93 15.74
C VAL A 70 4.15 -15.06 14.69
N PRO A 71 3.25 -14.05 14.51
CA PRO A 71 2.24 -14.07 13.46
C PRO A 71 2.81 -14.32 12.05
N ASP A 72 2.06 -15.01 11.19
CA ASP A 72 2.45 -15.22 9.78
C ASP A 72 2.66 -13.90 9.04
N THR A 73 1.83 -12.90 9.34
CA THR A 73 1.92 -11.53 8.80
C THR A 73 1.81 -10.50 9.92
N VAL A 74 2.57 -9.41 9.83
CA VAL A 74 2.39 -8.17 10.60
C VAL A 74 2.12 -7.04 9.62
N SER A 75 1.16 -6.18 9.95
CA SER A 75 0.79 -4.99 9.18
C SER A 75 0.80 -3.77 10.08
N ASP A 76 1.35 -2.66 9.59
CA ASP A 76 1.42 -1.39 10.29
C ASP A 76 1.05 -0.24 9.32
N GLY A 77 0.62 0.90 9.86
CA GLY A 77 0.29 2.06 9.05
C GLY A 77 -0.04 3.31 9.85
N ALA A 78 0.51 4.43 9.39
CA ALA A 78 0.38 5.74 10.02
C ALA A 78 0.18 6.81 8.94
N ARG A 79 -0.47 7.93 9.29
CA ARG A 79 -0.44 9.14 8.48
C ARG A 79 0.59 10.11 9.07
N TYR A 80 1.44 10.67 8.22
CA TYR A 80 2.44 11.66 8.62
C TYR A 80 2.44 12.84 7.64
N GLY A 81 1.82 13.94 8.07
CA GLY A 81 1.54 15.09 7.20
C GLY A 81 0.67 14.71 6.00
N THR A 82 1.20 14.92 4.80
CA THR A 82 0.59 14.53 3.53
C THR A 82 0.77 13.04 3.22
N TYR A 83 1.76 12.37 3.79
CA TYR A 83 2.10 10.97 3.49
C TYR A 83 1.26 9.98 4.30
N THR A 84 1.01 8.81 3.70
CA THR A 84 0.45 7.64 4.40
C THR A 84 1.45 6.49 4.29
N LEU A 85 1.97 6.03 5.42
CA LEU A 85 2.75 4.81 5.52
C LEU A 85 1.81 3.61 5.58
N ARG A 86 2.11 2.58 4.79
CA ARG A 86 1.62 1.21 4.97
C ARG A 86 2.84 0.30 4.89
N ALA A 87 3.04 -0.53 5.91
CA ALA A 87 4.13 -1.49 5.97
C ALA A 87 3.55 -2.89 6.26
N ALA A 88 4.14 -3.91 5.67
CA ALA A 88 3.79 -5.30 5.95
C ALA A 88 5.04 -6.19 5.93
N SER A 89 5.09 -7.13 6.88
CA SER A 89 6.07 -8.21 6.99
C SER A 89 5.30 -9.53 6.89
N VAL A 90 5.75 -10.44 6.03
CA VAL A 90 5.02 -11.64 5.63
C VAL A 90 5.97 -12.83 5.64
N ARG A 91 5.58 -13.93 6.30
CA ARG A 91 6.37 -15.16 6.36
C ARG A 91 6.55 -15.74 4.96
N GLY A 92 7.76 -15.66 4.42
CA GLY A 92 8.09 -16.16 3.09
C GLY A 92 7.84 -17.67 2.92
N ASP A 93 7.52 -18.09 1.70
CA ASP A 93 6.78 -19.34 1.47
C ASP A 93 7.58 -20.61 1.77
N SER A 94 8.92 -20.56 1.67
CA SER A 94 9.79 -21.65 2.12
C SER A 94 9.69 -21.91 3.64
N ALA A 95 9.32 -20.89 4.44
CA ALA A 95 9.04 -21.06 5.86
C ALA A 95 7.60 -21.54 6.11
N ARG A 96 6.62 -21.10 5.32
CA ARG A 96 5.24 -21.63 5.32
C ARG A 96 5.22 -23.12 5.00
N PHE A 97 5.80 -23.53 3.88
CA PHE A 97 5.91 -24.92 3.45
C PHE A 97 6.59 -25.82 4.49
N ARG A 98 7.61 -25.29 5.20
CA ARG A 98 8.38 -26.05 6.21
C ARG A 98 7.83 -25.95 7.64
N GLY A 99 6.67 -25.31 7.87
CA GLY A 99 6.13 -25.12 9.22
C GLY A 99 7.07 -24.36 10.16
N LYS A 100 7.92 -23.48 9.62
CA LYS A 100 8.83 -22.64 10.43
C LYS A 100 8.11 -21.35 10.86
N PRO A 101 8.42 -20.79 12.04
CA PRO A 101 7.90 -19.49 12.46
C PRO A 101 8.42 -18.36 11.55
N ARG A 102 7.76 -17.20 11.61
CA ARG A 102 8.30 -15.97 11.01
C ARG A 102 9.58 -15.57 11.75
N ARG A 103 10.54 -14.96 11.03
CA ARG A 103 11.90 -14.66 11.53
C ARG A 103 12.36 -13.24 11.24
N ASP A 104 11.52 -12.44 10.59
CA ASP A 104 11.75 -11.03 10.33
C ASP A 104 10.95 -10.16 11.31
N GLY A 105 11.65 -9.18 11.88
CA GLY A 105 11.07 -8.10 12.67
C GLY A 105 10.80 -6.90 11.77
N LEU A 106 9.63 -6.27 11.96
CA LEU A 106 9.26 -5.00 11.35
C LEU A 106 8.92 -4.02 12.47
N LEU A 107 9.57 -2.86 12.45
CA LEU A 107 9.32 -1.75 13.35
C LEU A 107 9.03 -0.50 12.53
N THR A 108 7.94 0.20 12.83
CA THR A 108 7.79 1.61 12.45
C THR A 108 7.83 2.47 13.71
N ALA A 109 8.44 3.65 13.60
CA ALA A 109 8.57 4.59 14.71
C ALA A 109 8.52 6.03 14.21
N ARG A 110 8.06 6.94 15.06
CA ARG A 110 8.12 8.39 14.83
C ARG A 110 8.93 9.05 15.94
N PHE A 111 9.90 9.87 15.54
CA PHE A 111 10.64 10.77 16.43
C PHE A 111 10.18 12.21 16.19
N GLY A 112 10.12 13.05 17.23
CA GLY A 112 9.81 14.48 17.11
C GLY A 112 8.35 14.83 16.77
N ALA A 113 8.13 16.10 16.39
CA ALA A 113 6.81 16.65 16.06
C ALA A 113 6.86 17.82 15.06
N ALA A 114 5.69 18.20 14.54
CA ALA A 114 5.54 19.23 13.50
C ALA A 114 6.50 19.00 12.32
N GLU A 115 7.12 20.05 11.78
CA GLU A 115 8.04 19.98 10.63
C GLU A 115 9.32 19.18 10.93
N SER A 116 9.66 19.00 12.20
CA SER A 116 10.88 18.33 12.66
C SER A 116 10.77 16.81 12.84
N ALA A 117 9.58 16.22 12.66
CA ALA A 117 9.41 14.80 12.93
C ALA A 117 9.98 13.91 11.81
N LEU A 118 10.57 12.78 12.23
CA LEU A 118 11.16 11.76 11.36
C LEU A 118 10.40 10.44 11.54
N VAL A 119 10.08 9.78 10.43
CA VAL A 119 9.52 8.42 10.41
C VAL A 119 10.64 7.44 10.10
N LEU A 120 10.85 6.47 10.99
CA LEU A 120 11.75 5.33 10.79
C LEU A 120 10.91 4.10 10.43
N VAL A 121 11.35 3.35 9.44
CA VAL A 121 10.89 1.99 9.15
C VAL A 121 12.11 1.09 9.11
N ALA A 122 12.16 0.09 9.99
CA ALA A 122 13.26 -0.86 10.10
C ALA A 122 12.75 -2.29 9.88
N VAL A 123 13.51 -3.06 9.10
CA VAL A 123 13.26 -4.49 8.87
C VAL A 123 14.53 -5.26 9.22
N ALA A 124 14.41 -6.20 10.16
CA ALA A 124 15.50 -7.04 10.63
C ALA A 124 15.27 -8.49 10.17
N GLY A 125 16.28 -9.13 9.58
CA GLY A 125 16.20 -10.52 9.10
C GLY A 125 16.93 -11.51 10.03
N GLY A 126 16.17 -12.34 10.74
CA GLY A 126 16.72 -13.33 11.67
C GLY A 126 17.60 -14.40 11.03
N ARG A 127 18.68 -14.78 11.73
CA ARG A 127 19.60 -15.85 11.29
C ARG A 127 18.87 -17.20 11.14
N ARG A 128 19.37 -18.06 10.23
CA ARG A 128 18.74 -19.36 9.91
C ARG A 128 18.64 -20.32 11.09
N ASP A 129 19.52 -20.14 12.07
CA ASP A 129 19.77 -21.09 13.17
C ASP A 129 19.65 -20.41 14.55
N GLY A 130 19.18 -19.16 14.58
CA GLY A 130 18.92 -18.43 15.82
C GLY A 130 17.54 -18.72 16.38
N GLU A 131 17.49 -19.09 17.66
CA GLU A 131 16.30 -18.95 18.50
C GLU A 131 15.95 -17.46 18.70
N ALA A 132 14.68 -17.16 18.98
CA ALA A 132 14.18 -15.80 19.24
C ALA A 132 14.54 -14.71 18.21
N ALA A 133 14.96 -15.07 16.98
CA ALA A 133 15.55 -14.16 16.00
C ALA A 133 14.61 -13.08 15.39
N HIS A 134 13.39 -12.97 15.93
CA HIS A 134 12.41 -11.91 15.71
C HIS A 134 12.55 -10.75 16.71
N LEU A 135 13.07 -11.00 17.93
CA LEU A 135 13.16 -10.06 19.04
C LEU A 135 14.33 -9.06 18.84
N ALA A 136 14.14 -8.14 17.90
CA ALA A 136 15.05 -7.04 17.58
C ALA A 136 14.87 -5.84 18.54
#